data_AF-A0A958FD40-F1
#
_entry.id   AF-A0A958FD40-F1
#
_cell.length_a   1.000
_cell.length_b   1.000
_cell.length_c   1.000
_cell.angle_alpha   90.00
_cell.angle_beta   90.00
_cell.angle_gamma   90.00
#
_symmetry.space_group_name_H-M   'P 1'
#
loop_
_entity.id
_entity.type
_entity.pdbx_description
1 polymer ?
#
loop_
_entity_poly.entity_id
_entity_poly.type
_entity_poly.pdbx_seq_one_letter_code
_entity_poly.pdbx_strand_id
1 'polypeptide(L)' 'MKFPEYWLYWTYLQPGLLKSPLQTVDLQEVTVIDPGRQNGSDGPDFLQAELAIAGMRYCG' A
#
# COMPACT_ATOMS: atom_id res chain seq x y z
N MET A 1 -1.20 15.58 -11.78
CA MET A 1 -1.73 14.30 -12.28
C MET A 1 -2.41 13.65 -11.08
N LYS A 2 -3.72 13.38 -11.11
CA LYS A 2 -4.38 12.68 -9.98
C LYS A 2 -4.12 11.19 -10.16
N PHE A 3 -3.53 10.54 -9.15
CA PHE A 3 -3.48 9.08 -9.10
C PHE A 3 -4.91 8.56 -8.91
N PRO A 4 -5.33 7.51 -9.63
CA PRO A 4 -6.64 6.93 -9.42
C PRO A 4 -6.59 6.01 -8.19
N GLU A 5 -6.63 6.62 -7.00
CA GLU A 5 -6.62 5.93 -5.70
C GLU A 5 -7.66 4.80 -5.64
N TYR A 6 -8.82 4.97 -6.29
CA TYR A 6 -9.85 3.95 -6.34
C TYR A 6 -9.39 2.63 -6.99
N TRP A 7 -8.56 2.69 -8.05
CA TRP A 7 -8.04 1.48 -8.70
C TRP A 7 -7.01 0.79 -7.82
N LEU A 8 -6.15 1.57 -7.14
CA LEU A 8 -5.17 1.05 -6.20
C LEU A 8 -5.88 0.36 -5.03
N TYR A 9 -6.91 1.00 -4.49
CA TYR A 9 -7.71 0.43 -3.42
C TYR A 9 -8.46 -0.82 -3.85
N TRP A 10 -9.11 -0.79 -5.02
CA TRP A 10 -9.77 -1.99 -5.54
C TRP A 10 -8.78 -3.15 -5.71
N THR A 11 -7.58 -2.89 -6.24
CA THR A 11 -6.52 -3.90 -6.41
C THR A 11 -6.04 -4.44 -5.07
N TYR A 12 -5.87 -3.56 -4.08
CA TYR A 12 -5.49 -3.93 -2.72
C TYR A 12 -6.50 -4.89 -2.07
N LEU A 13 -7.80 -4.70 -2.34
CA LEU A 13 -8.86 -5.55 -1.81
C LEU A 13 -8.99 -6.91 -2.51
N GLN A 14 -8.42 -7.12 -3.69
CA GLN A 14 -8.55 -8.39 -4.42
C GLN A 14 -7.43 -9.37 -4.05
N PRO A 15 -7.75 -10.48 -3.36
CA PRO A 15 -6.77 -11.52 -3.08
C PRO A 15 -6.22 -12.08 -4.40
N GLY A 16 -4.88 -12.15 -4.52
CA GLY A 16 -4.20 -12.71 -5.69
C GLY A 16 -3.77 -11.70 -6.76
N LEU A 17 -4.22 -10.44 -6.69
CA LEU A 17 -3.66 -9.37 -7.53
C LEU A 17 -2.37 -8.78 -6.95
N LEU A 18 -2.24 -8.80 -5.61
CA LEU A 18 -1.00 -8.47 -4.93
C LEU A 18 -0.13 -9.71 -4.76
N LYS A 19 1.17 -9.54 -5.02
CA LYS A 19 2.18 -10.55 -4.69
C LYS A 19 2.18 -10.75 -3.17
N SER A 20 2.18 -12.01 -2.73
CA SER A 20 2.30 -12.35 -1.32
C SER A 20 3.52 -13.27 -1.14
N PRO A 21 4.54 -12.86 -0.35
CA PRO A 21 4.63 -11.57 0.35
C PRO A 21 4.89 -10.40 -0.60
N LEU A 22 4.56 -9.18 -0.17
CA LEU A 22 4.99 -7.96 -0.83
C LEU A 22 6.51 -7.80 -0.65
N GLN A 23 7.20 -7.39 -1.70
CA GLN A 23 8.65 -7.24 -1.70
C GLN A 23 9.07 -6.00 -2.48
N THR A 24 10.15 -5.35 -2.02
CA THR A 24 10.87 -4.33 -2.77
C THR A 24 11.62 -4.93 -3.97
N VAL A 25 12.17 -4.08 -4.84
CA VAL A 25 12.97 -4.51 -6.00
C VAL A 25 14.27 -5.22 -5.61
N ASP A 26 14.78 -4.98 -4.40
CA ASP A 26 15.92 -5.66 -3.79
C ASP A 26 15.51 -6.86 -2.90
N LEU A 27 14.27 -7.35 -3.06
CA LEU A 27 13.73 -8.56 -2.43
C LEU A 27 13.54 -8.47 -0.91
N GLN A 28 13.51 -7.27 -0.33
CA GLN A 28 13.16 -7.09 1.06
C GLN A 28 11.64 -7.20 1.24
N GLU A 29 11.21 -7.94 2.25
CA GLU A 29 9.80 -8.06 2.59
C GLU A 29 9.23 -6.70 3.03
N VAL A 30 8.02 -6.40 2.54
CA VAL A 30 7.27 -5.20 2.87
C VAL A 30 6.01 -5.60 3.62
N THR A 31 5.81 -5.02 4.80
CA THR A 31 4.56 -5.12 5.55
C THR A 31 3.84 -3.79 5.50
N VAL A 32 2.59 -3.79 5.02
CA VAL A 32 1.71 -2.63 5.15
C VAL A 32 1.18 -2.61 6.58
N ILE A 33 1.55 -1.61 7.37
CA ILE A 33 1.07 -1.42 8.74
C ILE A 33 -0.26 -0.67 8.71
N ASP A 34 -0.30 0.44 7.97
CA ASP A 34 -1.48 1.25 7.74
C ASP A 34 -1.48 1.67 6.25
N PRO A 35 -2.51 1.34 5.46
CA PRO A 35 -2.59 1.76 4.05
C PRO A 35 -2.88 3.27 3.89
N GLY A 36 -3.09 4.01 4.98
CA GLY A 36 -3.40 5.43 4.99
C GLY A 36 -4.88 5.72 5.27
N ARG A 37 -5.20 6.99 5.49
CA ARG A 37 -6.55 7.42 5.88
C ARG A 37 -7.54 7.17 4.75
N GLN A 38 -8.69 6.57 5.07
CA GLN A 38 -9.73 6.26 4.10
C GLN A 38 -10.46 7.53 3.61
N ASN A 39 -10.46 7.76 2.30
CA ASN A 39 -11.29 8.74 1.61
C ASN A 39 -12.52 8.04 1.05
N GLY A 40 -13.72 8.52 1.40
CA GLY A 40 -14.98 7.81 1.14
C GLY A 40 -15.34 7.53 -0.32
N SER A 41 -14.75 8.27 -1.27
CA SER A 41 -14.95 8.07 -2.72
C SER A 41 -13.80 7.35 -3.42
N ASP A 42 -12.62 7.33 -2.82
CA ASP A 42 -11.36 7.06 -3.53
C ASP A 42 -10.49 5.99 -2.86
N GLY A 43 -10.84 5.51 -1.66
CA GLY A 43 -10.04 4.54 -0.91
C GLY A 43 -8.98 5.22 -0.01
N PRO A 44 -8.01 4.47 0.53
CA PRO A 44 -6.94 5.01 1.36
C PRO A 44 -6.09 6.02 0.60
N ASP A 45 -5.69 7.09 1.29
CA ASP A 45 -4.59 7.94 0.85
C ASP A 45 -3.28 7.18 1.02
N PHE A 46 -2.88 6.44 -0.03
CA PHE A 46 -1.65 5.66 -0.04
C PHE A 46 -0.37 6.52 0.03
N LEU A 47 -0.48 7.84 -0.14
CA LEU A 47 0.59 8.82 0.14
C LEU A 47 0.62 9.25 1.62
N GLN A 48 -0.10 8.54 2.48
CA GLN A 48 0.07 8.63 3.94
C GLN A 48 0.17 7.23 4.56
N ALA A 49 0.62 6.24 3.79
CA ALA A 49 0.73 4.87 4.25
C ALA A 49 1.93 4.70 5.21
N GLU A 50 1.75 3.84 6.20
CA GLU A 50 2.82 3.34 7.06
C GLU A 50 3.24 1.93 6.62
N LEU A 51 4.52 1.79 6.28
CA LEU A 51 5.12 0.53 5.85
C LEU A 51 6.25 0.13 6.78
N ALA A 52 6.50 -1.18 6.90
CA ALA A 52 7.75 -1.72 7.43
C ALA A 52 8.53 -2.45 6.33
N ILE A 53 9.80 -2.09 6.17
CA ILE A 53 10.74 -2.73 5.23
C ILE A 53 12.01 -3.06 6.00
N ALA A 54 12.40 -4.33 6.02
CA ALA A 54 13.55 -4.82 6.80
C ALA A 54 13.54 -4.37 8.28
N GLY A 55 12.35 -4.29 8.89
CA GLY A 55 12.16 -3.86 10.27
C GLY A 55 12.22 -2.33 10.50
N MET A 56 12.50 -1.54 9.47
CA MET A 56 12.45 -0.07 9.52
C MET A 56 11.09 0.44 9.08
N ARG A 57 10.57 1.45 9.80
CA ARG A 57 9.29 2.10 9.51
C ARG A 57 9.47 3.24 8.51
N TYR A 58 8.57 3.30 7.55
CA TYR A 58 8.49 4.34 6.53
C TYR A 58 7.07 4.92 6.53
N CYS A 59 7.00 6.24 6.44
CA CYS A 59 5.75 6.98 6.29
C CYS A 59 5.86 7.84 5.04
N GLY A 60 4.78 7.95 4.28
CA GLY A 60 4.70 8.87 3.15
C GLY A 60 3.56 8.54 2.23
#